data_AF-A0A0H3ZX77-F1
#
_entry.id   AF-A0A0H3ZX77-F1
#
_cell.length_a   1.000
_cell.length_b   1.000
_cell.length_c   1.000
_cell.angle_alpha   90.00
_cell.angle_beta   90.00
_cell.angle_gamma   90.00
#
_symmetry.space_group_name_H-M   'P 1'
#
loop_
_entity.id
_entity.type
_entity.pdbx_description
1 polymer ?
#
loop_
_entity_poly.entity_id
_entity_poly.type
_entity_poly.pdbx_seq_one_letter_code
_entity_poly.pdbx_strand_id
1 'polypeptide(L)' 'MFLGCKRIASDIARLKKIEPTMNIEMKRIEVSDNFTGTTRKMASYE' A
#
# COMPACT_ATOMS: atom_id res chain seq x y z
N MET A 1 -12.89 -10.24 5.29
CA MET A 1 -11.54 -9.66 5.17
C MET A 1 -11.57 -8.22 4.61
N PHE A 2 -12.49 -7.36 5.10
CA PHE A 2 -12.68 -5.98 4.59
C PHE A 2 -12.23 -4.87 5.57
N LEU A 3 -11.90 -5.21 6.83
CA LEU A 3 -11.51 -4.22 7.85
C LEU A 3 -10.07 -3.70 7.68
N GLY A 4 -9.16 -4.49 7.11
CA GLY A 4 -7.75 -4.10 6.95
C GLY A 4 -7.54 -2.95 5.97
N CYS A 5 -8.26 -2.96 4.83
CA CYS A 5 -8.15 -1.93 3.81
C CYS A 5 -8.68 -0.56 4.29
N LYS A 6 -9.68 -0.55 5.18
CA LYS A 6 -10.22 0.69 5.77
C LYS A 6 -9.19 1.41 6.65
N ARG A 7 -8.37 0.67 7.41
CA ARG A 7 -7.34 1.27 8.28
C ARG A 7 -6.25 1.95 7.47
N ILE A 8 -5.72 1.28 6.45
CA ILE A 8 -4.67 1.83 5.57
C ILE A 8 -5.13 3.13 4.90
N ALA A 9 -6.36 3.14 4.34
CA ALA A 9 -6.90 4.35 3.72
C ALA A 9 -7.05 5.51 4.72
N SER A 10 -7.49 5.22 5.95
CA SER A 10 -7.60 6.23 7.01
C SER A 10 -6.24 6.79 7.45
N ASP A 11 -5.23 5.93 7.56
CA ASP A 11 -3.88 6.34 7.95
C ASP A 11 -3.22 7.21 6.87
N ILE A 12 -3.36 6.84 5.59
CA ILE A 12 -2.89 7.66 4.46
C ILE A 12 -3.58 9.02 4.45
N ALA A 13 -4.91 9.07 4.68
CA ALA A 13 -5.64 10.33 4.75
C ALA A 13 -5.19 11.22 5.91
N ARG A 14 -4.83 10.63 7.05
CA ARG A 14 -4.28 11.35 8.21
C ARG A 14 -2.87 11.89 7.91
N LEU A 15 -2.00 11.08 7.31
CA LEU A 15 -0.66 11.48 6.88
C LEU A 15 -0.70 12.66 5.91
N LYS A 16 -1.56 12.62 4.88
CA LYS A 16 -1.75 13.73 3.93
C LYS A 16 -2.23 15.04 4.57
N LYS A 17 -2.93 14.97 5.70
CA LYS A 17 -3.33 16.17 6.45
C LYS A 17 -2.19 16.79 7.24
N ILE A 18 -1.31 15.95 7.79
CA ILE A 18 -0.15 16.39 8.59
C ILE A 18 0.94 16.93 7.66
N GLU A 19 1.17 16.27 6.53
CA GLU A 19 2.20 16.64 5.56
C GLU A 19 1.60 16.70 4.14
N PRO A 20 0.98 17.83 3.76
CA PRO A 20 0.27 17.96 2.48
C PRO A 20 1.19 17.90 1.26
N THR A 21 2.48 18.19 1.46
CA THR A 21 3.53 18.10 0.43
C THR A 21 3.98 16.66 0.18
N MET A 22 3.62 15.71 1.05
CA MET A 22 3.96 14.30 0.89
C MET A 22 3.13 13.69 -0.25
N ASN A 23 3.79 13.48 -1.39
CA ASN A 23 3.16 12.88 -2.55
C ASN A 23 3.13 11.35 -2.44
N ILE A 24 2.09 10.83 -1.79
CA ILE A 24 1.91 9.38 -1.65
C ILE A 24 1.37 8.78 -2.95
N GLU A 25 2.27 8.38 -3.86
CA GLU A 25 1.95 7.69 -5.11
C GLU A 25 1.98 6.16 -4.90
N MET A 26 0.81 5.53 -4.88
CA MET A 26 0.69 4.08 -4.72
C MET A 26 0.98 3.39 -6.06
N LYS A 27 1.97 2.51 -6.10
CA LYS A 27 2.33 1.70 -7.28
C LYS A 27 1.96 0.24 -7.06
N ARG A 28 1.62 -0.48 -8.14
CA ARG A 28 1.48 -1.95 -8.12
C ARG A 28 2.83 -2.58 -8.41
N ILE A 29 3.36 -3.29 -7.43
CA ILE A 29 4.59 -4.08 -7.58
C ILE A 29 4.24 -5.55 -7.73
N GLU A 30 5.06 -6.28 -8.47
CA GLU A 30 5.01 -7.73 -8.53
C GLU A 30 5.97 -8.30 -7.49
N VAL A 31 5.43 -9.13 -6.60
CA VAL A 31 6.22 -9.78 -5.56
C VAL A 31 6.18 -11.27 -5.83
N SER A 32 7.35 -11.84 -6.08
CA SER A 32 7.56 -13.28 -6.23
C SER A 32 7.94 -13.88 -4.88
N ASP A 33 7.18 -14.88 -4.45
CA ASP A 33 7.57 -15.73 -3.34
C ASP A 33 8.35 -16.94 -3.87
N ASN A 34 9.67 -16.96 -3.66
CA ASN A 34 10.53 -18.05 -4.09
C ASN A 34 10.23 -19.38 -3.38
N PHE A 35 9.58 -19.36 -2.22
CA PHE A 35 9.24 -20.57 -1.47
C PHE A 35 8.03 -21.30 -2.06
N THR A 36 7.01 -20.54 -2.50
CA THR A 36 5.78 -21.12 -3.10
C THR A 36 5.77 -21.07 -4.63
N GLY A 37 6.72 -20.38 -5.26
CA GLY A 37 6.75 -20.15 -6.70
C GLY A 37 5.61 -19.26 -7.20
N THR A 38 4.90 -18.57 -6.31
CA THR A 38 3.75 -17.74 -6.69
C THR A 38 4.13 -16.27 -6.80
N THR A 39 3.65 -15.62 -7.87
CA THR A 39 3.72 -14.17 -8.04
C THR A 39 2.39 -13.52 -7.68
N ARG A 40 2.45 -12.40 -6.96
CA ARG A 40 1.27 -11.63 -6.56
C ARG A 40 1.51 -10.15 -6.79
N LYS A 41 0.48 -9.44 -7.24
CA LYS A 41 0.51 -7.98 -7.39
C LYS A 41 0.10 -7.33 -6.07
N MET A 42 1.02 -6.57 -5.45
CA MET A 42 0.78 -5.85 -4.20
C MET A 42 0.84 -4.35 -4.42
N ALA A 43 0.10 -3.59 -3.59
CA ALA A 43 0.22 -2.14 -3.56
C ALA A 43 1.40 -1.75 -2.67
N SER A 44 2.30 -0.91 -3.18
CA SER A 44 3.43 -0.37 -2.45
C SER A 44 3.47 1.14 -2.60
N TYR A 45 4.08 1.80 -1.62
CA TYR A 45 4.51 3.19 -1.70
C TYR A 45 6.04 3.22 -1.86
N GLU A 46 6.58 4.26 -2.48
CA GLU A 46 8.03 4.48 -2.67
C GLU A 46 8.53 5.55 -1.69
#